data_AF-A0A565CQK7-F1
#
_entry.id   AF-A0A565CQK7-F1
#
_cell.length_a   1.000
_cell.length_b   1.000
_cell.length_c   1.000
_cell.angle_alpha   90.00
_cell.angle_beta   90.00
_cell.angle_gamma   90.00
#
_symmetry.space_group_name_H-M   'P 1'
#
loop_
_entity.id
_entity.type
_entity.pdbx_description
1 polymer ?
#
loop_
_entity_poly.entity_id
_entity_poly.type
_entity_poly.pdbx_seq_one_letter_code
_entity_poly.pdbx_strand_id
1 'polypeptide(L)'
;MASSSSSSSSFFAVSVLILFVSTAESLKSPIHPRDLLPHLPRQVSWPILNSLYGAADLLPTFIGTASQGNNSVEWKGACFYENKAWLEFHNKSGSEFGGGTLHIKADNAHSWTCMDLYVFATPYRVTWTWYFISREHTVEFAEWEGKAEYEYVKNKGVSIFLMHAGMLGTLQALWDVFPLFTNTGWGESSNLKFLEKHMGAKFEPRPQPWVTNVTTDQIQSGDLLAISKIRGRWGGFETLEKWVSGAYAGHSAVCLRDSEGKLWVGESGNENEKGEDVIAILPWEEWWEFEQTKDDSNPQIALLPLHPDVRAKFNVDAAWKYARSMEGKPYGYHNLIFSWIDTISENYPPPLDAHLVASFMTVWSQMQPDYAANMWNEALNKRLGTKGLDLSDVLVEVEKRGSSFDKLLAVPEQDDWIYSDGKSTSCIAFILEMYKEAGLFGSLANSIQVTEFTIKDAYMLNFFETNASRLPQWCNDNDNVKLPYCQILGKYRMEFPGYNTMDPYSHMNEQCPSLPPKYNRPENC
;
A
#
# COMPACT_ATOMS: atom_id res chain seq x y z
N MET A 1 22.50 60.75 6.95
CA MET A 1 21.31 61.48 6.44
C MET A 1 20.87 60.75 5.18
N ALA A 2 19.70 60.16 5.01
CA ALA A 2 18.45 60.14 5.76
C ALA A 2 17.85 58.72 5.75
N SER A 3 16.90 58.51 6.64
CA SER A 3 16.36 57.27 7.18
C SER A 3 15.28 56.60 6.33
N SER A 4 15.18 55.29 6.56
CA SER A 4 14.06 54.37 6.38
C SER A 4 12.69 54.89 6.81
N SER A 5 11.64 54.61 6.02
CA SER A 5 10.29 54.21 6.50
C SER A 5 9.29 54.13 5.33
N SER A 6 9.05 52.94 4.75
CA SER A 6 7.87 52.78 3.88
C SER A 6 7.32 51.34 3.73
N SER A 7 7.77 50.35 4.50
CA SER A 7 7.23 48.96 4.37
C SER A 7 6.34 48.52 5.52
N SER A 8 6.27 49.25 6.63
CA SER A 8 5.47 48.87 7.81
C SER A 8 4.01 49.32 7.76
N SER A 9 3.66 50.30 6.92
CA SER A 9 2.32 50.86 6.81
C SER A 9 1.35 50.00 5.98
N SER A 10 1.84 49.20 5.02
CA SER A 10 0.99 48.31 4.22
C SER A 10 0.61 47.02 4.95
N PHE A 11 1.47 46.50 5.82
CA PHE A 11 1.14 45.32 6.64
C PHE A 11 0.17 45.64 7.77
N PHE A 12 0.30 46.82 8.39
CA PHE A 12 -0.62 47.25 9.45
C PHE A 12 -2.03 47.54 8.92
N ALA A 13 -2.15 48.07 7.69
CA ALA A 13 -3.44 48.31 7.06
C ALA A 13 -4.22 47.01 6.76
N VAL A 14 -3.52 45.93 6.39
CA VAL A 14 -4.14 44.61 6.17
C VAL A 14 -4.54 43.96 7.49
N SER A 15 -3.72 44.04 8.53
CA SER A 15 -4.05 43.51 9.86
C SER A 15 -5.21 44.24 10.54
N VAL A 16 -5.33 45.55 10.32
CA VAL A 16 -6.45 46.35 10.87
C VAL A 16 -7.75 46.10 10.11
N LEU A 17 -7.71 45.82 8.79
CA LEU A 17 -8.91 45.42 8.05
C LEU A 17 -9.46 44.06 8.52
N ILE A 18 -8.59 43.15 8.96
CA ILE A 18 -8.98 41.83 9.49
C ILE A 18 -9.66 41.95 10.88
N LEU A 19 -9.31 42.98 11.67
CA LEU A 19 -9.84 43.20 13.02
C LEU A 19 -11.17 43.99 13.07
N PHE A 20 -11.52 44.73 12.02
CA PHE A 20 -12.80 45.49 11.99
C PHE A 20 -14.00 44.72 11.41
N VAL A 21 -13.80 43.52 10.85
CA VAL A 21 -14.89 42.67 10.34
C VAL A 21 -15.49 41.76 11.43
N SER A 22 -14.94 41.79 12.66
CA SER A 22 -15.30 40.87 13.74
C SER A 22 -16.56 41.24 14.54
N THR A 23 -17.25 42.33 14.23
CA THR A 23 -18.39 42.83 15.05
C THR A 23 -19.67 43.09 14.27
N ALA A 24 -19.87 42.45 13.12
CA ALA A 24 -21.16 42.49 12.41
C ALA A 24 -21.87 41.14 12.52
N GLU A 25 -23.12 41.16 13.00
CA GLU A 25 -24.01 39.99 12.99
C GLU A 25 -24.19 39.46 11.55
N SER A 26 -23.62 38.28 11.29
CA SER A 26 -24.13 37.20 10.43
C SER A 26 -24.76 37.58 9.07
N LEU A 27 -24.00 38.26 8.19
CA LEU A 27 -24.13 38.03 6.75
C LEU A 27 -23.03 37.04 6.34
N LYS A 28 -23.38 35.88 5.77
CA LYS A 28 -22.40 34.87 5.32
C LYS A 28 -21.32 35.55 4.47
N SER A 29 -20.06 35.49 4.92
CA SER A 29 -18.95 36.11 4.18
C SER A 29 -18.87 35.48 2.78
N PRO A 30 -18.82 36.27 1.69
CA PRO A 30 -18.77 35.72 0.33
C PRO A 30 -17.50 34.90 0.09
N ILE A 31 -16.41 35.19 0.81
CA ILE A 31 -15.16 34.43 0.80
C ILE A 31 -14.62 34.39 2.23
N HIS A 32 -14.26 33.21 2.74
CA HIS A 32 -13.50 33.11 3.98
C HIS A 32 -12.03 32.82 3.65
N PRO A 33 -11.04 33.52 4.25
CA PRO A 33 -9.62 33.38 3.88
C PRO A 33 -9.08 31.94 3.96
N ARG A 34 -9.64 31.11 4.85
CA ARG A 34 -9.27 29.69 4.95
C ARG A 34 -9.78 28.84 3.78
N ASP A 35 -10.84 29.27 3.08
CA ASP A 35 -11.40 28.57 1.93
C ASP A 35 -10.49 28.67 0.69
N LEU A 36 -9.50 29.57 0.71
CA LEU A 36 -8.53 29.73 -0.38
C LEU A 36 -7.29 28.84 -0.22
N LEU A 37 -6.98 28.40 1.01
CA LEU A 37 -5.84 27.51 1.30
C LEU A 37 -5.80 26.22 0.47
N PRO A 38 -6.94 25.54 0.19
CA PRO A 38 -7.01 24.36 -0.67
C PRO A 38 -6.54 24.59 -2.11
N HIS A 39 -6.67 25.82 -2.60
CA HIS A 39 -6.39 26.20 -3.98
C HIS A 39 -4.96 26.75 -4.16
N LEU A 40 -4.21 26.93 -3.08
CA LEU A 40 -2.82 27.38 -3.12
C LEU A 40 -1.86 26.19 -3.31
N PRO A 41 -0.70 26.39 -3.96
CA PRO A 41 0.34 25.37 -4.03
C PRO A 41 0.70 24.84 -2.64
N ARG A 42 0.95 23.53 -2.55
CA ARG A 42 1.21 22.83 -1.28
C ARG A 42 2.35 23.48 -0.48
N GLN A 43 3.38 23.98 -1.16
CA GLN A 43 4.51 24.68 -0.54
C GLN A 43 4.10 25.94 0.24
N VAL A 44 2.95 26.53 -0.08
CA VAL A 44 2.40 27.72 0.57
C VAL A 44 1.30 27.35 1.57
N SER A 45 0.41 26.43 1.23
CA SER A 45 -0.73 26.06 2.08
C SER A 45 -0.35 25.16 3.26
N TRP A 46 0.60 24.23 3.08
CA TRP A 46 0.95 23.23 4.11
C TRP A 46 1.59 23.83 5.37
N PRO A 47 2.55 24.79 5.28
CA PRO A 47 3.09 25.45 6.47
C PRO A 47 2.02 26.21 7.27
N ILE A 48 1.04 26.80 6.58
CA ILE A 48 -0.06 27.52 7.22
C ILE A 48 -1.00 26.53 7.91
N LEU A 49 -1.35 25.42 7.26
CA LEU A 49 -2.19 24.36 7.84
C LEU A 49 -1.54 23.74 9.07
N ASN A 50 -0.24 23.39 9.01
CA ASN A 50 0.52 22.84 10.15
C ASN A 50 0.66 23.82 11.32
N SER A 51 0.51 25.13 11.08
CA SER A 51 0.51 26.14 12.16
C SER A 51 -0.86 26.29 12.84
N LEU A 52 -1.93 25.87 12.17
CA LEU A 52 -3.32 26.05 12.61
C LEU A 52 -3.91 24.78 13.21
N TYR A 53 -3.37 23.61 12.86
CA TYR A 53 -3.93 22.29 13.14
C TYR A 53 -2.81 21.32 13.56
N GLY A 54 -3.09 20.43 14.51
CA GLY A 54 -2.18 19.34 14.86
C GLY A 54 -2.15 18.26 13.77
N ALA A 55 -1.19 17.34 13.84
CA ALA A 55 -1.06 16.27 12.83
C ALA A 55 -2.30 15.37 12.74
N ALA A 56 -2.97 15.10 13.87
CA ALA A 56 -4.21 14.34 13.93
C ALA A 56 -5.41 15.07 13.29
N ASP A 57 -5.41 16.41 13.36
CA ASP A 57 -6.46 17.27 12.79
C ASP A 57 -6.39 17.34 11.26
N LEU A 58 -5.32 16.87 10.64
CA LEU A 58 -5.12 16.82 9.18
C LEU A 58 -5.50 15.46 8.56
N LEU A 59 -5.93 14.50 9.38
CA LEU A 59 -6.38 13.19 8.94
C LEU A 59 -7.87 13.22 8.50
N PRO A 60 -8.31 12.25 7.69
CA PRO A 60 -9.71 12.03 7.40
C PRO A 60 -10.45 11.76 8.70
N THR A 61 -11.45 12.59 8.99
CA THR A 61 -12.28 12.41 10.17
C THR A 61 -13.36 11.40 9.85
N PHE A 62 -13.39 10.28 10.57
CA PHE A 62 -14.50 9.34 10.45
C PHE A 62 -15.77 9.95 11.02
N ILE A 63 -16.80 10.03 10.18
CA ILE A 63 -18.07 10.67 10.49
C ILE A 63 -19.07 9.65 11.04
N GLY A 64 -19.02 8.43 10.51
CA GLY A 64 -19.94 7.35 10.86
C GLY A 64 -20.28 6.51 9.64
N THR A 65 -21.26 5.62 9.80
CA THR A 65 -21.62 4.65 8.77
C THR A 65 -23.08 4.81 8.36
N ALA A 66 -23.32 5.06 7.07
CA ALA A 66 -24.67 5.14 6.53
C ALA A 66 -25.21 3.73 6.24
N SER A 67 -26.28 3.36 6.95
CA SER A 67 -26.94 2.06 6.85
C SER A 67 -28.40 2.19 6.38
N GLN A 68 -29.01 1.07 6.02
CA GLN A 68 -30.43 1.01 5.66
C GLN A 68 -31.32 1.23 6.89
N GLY A 69 -32.35 2.07 6.78
CA GLY A 69 -33.33 2.33 7.84
C GLY A 69 -33.29 3.75 8.41
N ASN A 70 -33.94 3.98 9.57
CA ASN A 70 -34.04 5.31 10.21
C ASN A 70 -32.74 5.82 10.86
N ASN A 71 -31.63 5.10 10.68
CA ASN A 71 -30.34 5.44 11.27
C ASN A 71 -29.56 6.34 10.33
N SER A 72 -29.94 7.62 10.30
CA SER A 72 -29.18 8.64 9.60
C SER A 72 -28.00 9.12 10.44
N VAL A 73 -26.83 9.26 9.81
CA VAL A 73 -25.65 9.86 10.44
C VAL A 73 -25.73 11.37 10.29
N GLU A 74 -25.53 12.11 11.37
CA GLU A 74 -25.52 13.58 11.37
C GLU A 74 -24.19 14.11 11.91
N TRP A 75 -23.64 15.15 11.28
CA TRP A 75 -22.35 15.70 11.68
C TRP A 75 -22.21 17.17 11.30
N LYS A 76 -21.20 17.80 11.91
CA LYS A 76 -20.72 19.13 11.55
C LYS A 76 -19.50 18.99 10.64
N GLY A 77 -19.61 19.47 9.41
CA GLY A 77 -18.52 19.52 8.44
C GLY A 77 -17.64 20.75 8.61
N ALA A 78 -16.62 20.87 7.76
CA ALA A 78 -15.72 22.02 7.76
C ALA A 78 -16.38 23.22 7.06
N CYS A 79 -17.17 22.98 6.01
CA CYS A 79 -17.96 23.95 5.26
C CYS A 79 -19.43 23.97 5.70
N PHE A 80 -20.07 22.81 5.78
CA PHE A 80 -21.49 22.68 6.09
C PHE A 80 -21.67 22.26 7.54
N TYR A 81 -22.44 23.00 8.32
CA TYR A 81 -22.57 22.72 9.76
C TYR A 81 -23.70 21.77 10.12
N GLU A 82 -24.61 21.51 9.19
CA GLU A 82 -25.77 20.65 9.39
C GLU A 82 -25.82 19.61 8.28
N ASN A 83 -25.09 18.51 8.45
CA ASN A 83 -25.03 17.43 7.48
C ASN A 83 -25.77 16.19 7.96
N LYS A 84 -26.34 15.44 7.01
CA LYS A 84 -27.04 14.19 7.26
C LYS A 84 -26.80 13.20 6.12
N ALA A 85 -26.63 11.91 6.43
CA ALA A 85 -26.49 10.85 5.43
C ALA A 85 -27.29 9.60 5.75
N TRP A 86 -27.81 8.92 4.73
CA TRP A 86 -28.50 7.62 4.84
C TRP A 86 -28.32 6.79 3.56
N LEU A 87 -28.48 5.47 3.66
CA LEU A 87 -28.30 4.55 2.55
C LEU A 87 -29.61 3.88 2.16
N GLU A 88 -29.90 3.84 0.86
CA GLU A 88 -31.05 3.14 0.29
C GLU A 88 -30.57 2.02 -0.64
N PHE A 89 -30.94 0.78 -0.36
CA PHE A 89 -30.66 -0.34 -1.27
C PHE A 89 -31.61 -0.35 -2.45
N HIS A 90 -31.13 -0.75 -3.63
CA HIS A 90 -31.95 -0.92 -4.81
C HIS A 90 -31.44 -2.04 -5.71
N ASN A 91 -32.27 -2.62 -6.57
CA ASN A 91 -31.84 -3.56 -7.60
C ASN A 91 -32.15 -3.04 -9.01
N LYS A 92 -31.56 -1.88 -9.35
CA LYS A 92 -31.71 -1.26 -10.68
C LYS A 92 -30.96 -2.04 -11.77
N SER A 93 -29.86 -2.71 -11.43
CA SER A 93 -29.02 -3.50 -12.35
C SER A 93 -29.65 -4.86 -12.72
N GLY A 94 -30.53 -5.40 -11.86
CA GLY A 94 -31.13 -6.73 -12.03
C GLY A 94 -30.18 -7.87 -11.63
N SER A 95 -29.05 -7.57 -10.98
CA SER A 95 -28.12 -8.58 -10.51
C SER A 95 -28.58 -9.26 -9.22
N GLU A 96 -27.90 -10.34 -8.83
CA GLU A 96 -28.26 -11.14 -7.65
C GLU A 96 -28.25 -10.30 -6.36
N PHE A 97 -27.30 -9.37 -6.23
CA PHE A 97 -27.11 -8.56 -5.01
C PHE A 97 -27.55 -7.09 -5.16
N GLY A 98 -27.84 -6.62 -6.38
CA GLY A 98 -28.23 -5.23 -6.63
C GLY A 98 -27.15 -4.23 -6.20
N GLY A 99 -27.57 -3.01 -5.83
CA GLY A 99 -26.72 -1.88 -5.47
C GLY A 99 -27.36 -0.99 -4.38
N GLY A 100 -26.95 0.28 -4.30
CA GLY A 100 -27.54 1.25 -3.37
C GLY A 100 -27.24 2.71 -3.69
N THR A 101 -28.09 3.60 -3.18
CA THR A 101 -27.94 5.06 -3.24
C THR A 101 -27.57 5.57 -1.85
N LEU A 102 -26.41 6.20 -1.71
CA LEU A 102 -26.06 6.96 -0.51
C LEU A 102 -26.52 8.40 -0.68
N HIS A 103 -27.45 8.83 0.16
CA HIS A 103 -27.96 10.20 0.20
C HIS A 103 -27.18 11.02 1.20
N ILE A 104 -26.80 12.24 0.81
CA ILE A 104 -26.09 13.19 1.67
C ILE A 104 -26.73 14.56 1.54
N LYS A 105 -27.36 15.00 2.61
CA LYS A 105 -27.86 16.35 2.76
C LYS A 105 -26.80 17.20 3.42
N ALA A 106 -26.21 18.12 2.65
CA ALA A 106 -25.27 19.10 3.16
C ALA A 106 -25.99 20.44 3.34
N ASP A 107 -26.03 20.97 4.56
CA ASP A 107 -26.75 22.19 4.87
C ASP A 107 -25.97 23.18 5.75
N ASN A 108 -26.41 24.44 5.73
CA ASN A 108 -25.87 25.53 6.51
C ASN A 108 -24.36 25.79 6.26
N ALA A 109 -23.99 26.06 4.99
CA ALA A 109 -22.62 26.45 4.61
C ALA A 109 -22.14 27.74 5.30
N HIS A 110 -20.91 27.80 5.81
CA HIS A 110 -20.39 29.02 6.47
C HIS A 110 -19.96 30.12 5.51
N SER A 111 -19.63 29.80 4.26
CA SER A 111 -19.32 30.75 3.19
C SER A 111 -19.79 30.23 1.84
N TRP A 112 -19.71 31.06 0.79
CA TRP A 112 -20.07 30.65 -0.58
C TRP A 112 -18.95 29.91 -1.32
N THR A 113 -17.73 29.99 -0.80
CA THR A 113 -16.53 29.38 -1.40
C THR A 113 -16.04 28.15 -0.64
N CYS A 114 -16.60 27.84 0.53
CA CYS A 114 -16.18 26.68 1.27
C CYS A 114 -16.57 25.39 0.55
N MET A 115 -15.84 24.32 0.86
CA MET A 115 -16.04 23.01 0.29
C MET A 115 -15.76 21.95 1.36
N ASP A 116 -16.64 20.96 1.45
CA ASP A 116 -16.36 19.73 2.18
C ASP A 116 -16.03 18.62 1.20
N LEU A 117 -15.01 17.84 1.54
CA LEU A 117 -14.62 16.68 0.78
C LEU A 117 -14.92 15.40 1.56
N TYR A 118 -15.57 14.43 0.93
CA TYR A 118 -15.93 13.16 1.54
C TYR A 118 -15.32 11.97 0.83
N VAL A 119 -14.89 10.97 1.61
CA VAL A 119 -14.55 9.62 1.15
C VAL A 119 -15.62 8.66 1.70
N PHE A 120 -16.13 7.79 0.86
CA PHE A 120 -17.11 6.75 1.18
C PHE A 120 -16.52 5.39 0.91
N ALA A 121 -16.60 4.50 1.88
CA ALA A 121 -15.81 3.29 1.79
C ALA A 121 -16.47 2.06 2.42
N THR A 122 -16.23 0.92 1.77
CA THR A 122 -16.46 -0.44 2.24
C THR A 122 -15.14 -1.21 2.09
N PRO A 123 -14.93 -2.35 2.77
CA PRO A 123 -13.72 -3.17 2.62
C PRO A 123 -13.43 -3.60 1.17
N TYR A 124 -14.42 -3.46 0.29
CA TYR A 124 -14.41 -3.89 -1.09
C TYR A 124 -14.27 -2.70 -2.07
N ARG A 125 -14.71 -1.49 -1.67
CA ARG A 125 -14.63 -0.30 -2.53
C ARG A 125 -14.43 0.99 -1.78
N VAL A 126 -13.77 1.94 -2.44
CA VAL A 126 -13.64 3.33 -1.98
C VAL A 126 -14.11 4.25 -3.11
N THR A 127 -14.94 5.23 -2.76
CA THR A 127 -15.37 6.32 -3.66
C THR A 127 -15.31 7.64 -2.89
N TRP A 128 -15.44 8.77 -3.55
CA TRP A 128 -15.32 10.09 -2.93
C TRP A 128 -16.11 11.14 -3.70
N THR A 129 -16.45 12.24 -3.04
CA THR A 129 -17.10 13.38 -3.68
C THR A 129 -16.89 14.66 -2.88
N TRP A 130 -17.12 15.81 -3.48
CA TRP A 130 -17.04 17.10 -2.80
C TRP A 130 -18.35 17.86 -2.93
N TYR A 131 -18.65 18.63 -1.89
CA TYR A 131 -19.82 19.48 -1.84
C TYR A 131 -19.40 20.92 -1.62
N PHE A 132 -19.96 21.82 -2.42
CA PHE A 132 -19.77 23.27 -2.34
C PHE A 132 -21.12 24.01 -2.41
N ILE A 133 -22.24 23.26 -2.48
CA ILE A 133 -23.61 23.79 -2.50
C ILE A 133 -24.44 23.09 -1.42
N SER A 134 -25.21 23.90 -0.68
CA SER A 134 -26.23 23.47 0.30
C SER A 134 -27.39 22.79 -0.44
N ARG A 135 -27.40 21.46 -0.49
CA ARG A 135 -28.49 20.65 -1.06
C ARG A 135 -28.35 19.18 -0.66
N GLU A 136 -29.35 18.40 -1.03
CA GLU A 136 -29.22 16.95 -1.08
C GLU A 136 -28.42 16.52 -2.32
N HIS A 137 -27.50 15.60 -2.09
CA HIS A 137 -26.65 14.97 -3.08
C HIS A 137 -26.76 13.46 -2.95
N THR A 138 -26.37 12.73 -3.99
CA THR A 138 -26.39 11.27 -3.99
C THR A 138 -25.08 10.71 -4.53
N VAL A 139 -24.71 9.54 -4.01
CA VAL A 139 -23.63 8.69 -4.52
C VAL A 139 -24.25 7.34 -4.88
N GLU A 140 -24.15 6.96 -6.15
CA GLU A 140 -24.77 5.75 -6.66
C GLU A 140 -23.77 4.59 -6.69
N PHE A 141 -24.15 3.47 -6.07
CA PHE A 141 -23.49 2.18 -6.20
C PHE A 141 -24.36 1.32 -7.11
N ALA A 142 -24.02 1.25 -8.40
CA ALA A 142 -24.84 0.55 -9.39
C ALA A 142 -25.02 -0.94 -9.05
N GLU A 143 -23.94 -1.59 -8.61
CA GLU A 143 -23.91 -3.00 -8.23
C GLU A 143 -22.84 -3.25 -7.14
N TRP A 144 -23.14 -4.10 -6.16
CA TRP A 144 -22.19 -4.61 -5.17
C TRP A 144 -21.30 -5.69 -5.80
N GLU A 145 -20.02 -5.74 -5.40
CA GLU A 145 -19.01 -6.60 -6.05
C GLU A 145 -19.33 -8.10 -5.89
N GLY A 146 -20.00 -8.46 -4.79
CA GLY A 146 -20.52 -9.80 -4.57
C GLY A 146 -21.23 -9.93 -3.23
N LYS A 147 -21.53 -11.17 -2.86
CA LYS A 147 -22.25 -11.50 -1.62
C LYS A 147 -21.57 -10.92 -0.38
N ALA A 148 -20.24 -10.96 -0.34
CA ALA A 148 -19.44 -10.54 0.81
C ALA A 148 -19.57 -9.03 1.07
N GLU A 149 -19.51 -8.22 0.01
CA GLU A 149 -19.77 -6.78 0.13
C GLU A 149 -21.21 -6.48 0.48
N TYR A 150 -22.17 -7.13 -0.17
CA TYR A 150 -23.59 -6.93 0.10
C TYR A 150 -23.94 -7.19 1.57
N GLU A 151 -23.50 -8.32 2.13
CA GLU A 151 -23.72 -8.64 3.54
C GLU A 151 -22.96 -7.69 4.48
N TYR A 152 -21.77 -7.23 4.10
CA TYR A 152 -21.06 -6.21 4.87
C TYR A 152 -21.87 -4.91 4.94
N VAL A 153 -22.28 -4.36 3.79
CA VAL A 153 -22.99 -3.07 3.74
C VAL A 153 -24.35 -3.18 4.42
N LYS A 154 -25.02 -4.33 4.34
CA LYS A 154 -26.28 -4.57 5.04
C LYS A 154 -26.11 -4.56 6.56
N ASN A 155 -25.02 -5.12 7.08
CA ASN A 155 -24.80 -5.25 8.52
C ASN A 155 -24.06 -4.07 9.16
N LYS A 156 -23.19 -3.41 8.39
CA LYS A 156 -22.30 -2.35 8.88
C LYS A 156 -22.60 -0.99 8.24
N GLY A 157 -23.02 -0.96 6.97
CA GLY A 157 -23.25 0.25 6.17
C GLY A 157 -22.02 0.70 5.37
N VAL A 158 -22.13 1.86 4.74
CA VAL A 158 -21.02 2.54 4.03
C VAL A 158 -20.36 3.57 4.95
N SER A 159 -19.05 3.47 5.14
CA SER A 159 -18.29 4.37 6.02
C SER A 159 -18.10 5.73 5.35
N ILE A 160 -18.29 6.81 6.10
CA ILE A 160 -18.16 8.19 5.63
C ILE A 160 -16.99 8.85 6.36
N PHE A 161 -16.09 9.46 5.60
CA PHE A 161 -14.97 10.24 6.12
C PHE A 161 -15.00 11.64 5.54
N LEU A 162 -14.78 12.64 6.37
CA LEU A 162 -14.58 14.03 5.97
C LEU A 162 -13.09 14.33 5.88
N MET A 163 -12.66 14.84 4.73
CA MET A 163 -11.29 15.23 4.47
C MET A 163 -11.14 16.75 4.67
N HIS A 164 -10.03 17.17 5.29
CA HIS A 164 -9.73 18.58 5.43
C HIS A 164 -9.36 19.23 4.09
N ALA A 165 -9.70 20.50 3.94
CA ALA A 165 -9.71 21.18 2.65
C ALA A 165 -8.35 21.24 1.94
N GLY A 166 -7.22 21.11 2.65
CA GLY A 166 -5.88 20.98 2.04
C GLY A 166 -5.63 19.71 1.19
N MET A 167 -6.58 18.76 1.17
CA MET A 167 -6.42 17.44 0.54
C MET A 167 -6.92 17.35 -0.92
N LEU A 168 -7.19 18.47 -1.61
CA LEU A 168 -7.56 18.47 -3.04
C LEU A 168 -6.52 17.75 -3.93
N GLY A 169 -5.23 17.86 -3.63
CA GLY A 169 -4.18 17.11 -4.34
C GLY A 169 -4.27 15.60 -4.15
N THR A 170 -4.78 15.14 -3.01
CA THR A 170 -5.02 13.72 -2.69
C THR A 170 -6.12 13.13 -3.57
N LEU A 171 -7.11 13.93 -3.98
CA LEU A 171 -8.21 13.48 -4.84
C LEU A 171 -7.80 13.15 -6.27
N GLN A 172 -6.95 14.01 -6.83
CA GLN A 172 -6.44 13.80 -8.17
C GLN A 172 -5.58 12.52 -8.21
N ALA A 173 -4.88 12.21 -7.12
CA ALA A 173 -4.20 10.94 -6.94
C ALA A 173 -5.18 9.75 -6.84
N LEU A 174 -6.28 9.86 -6.09
CA LEU A 174 -7.29 8.79 -5.97
C LEU A 174 -8.00 8.46 -7.29
N TRP A 175 -8.19 9.43 -8.18
CA TRP A 175 -8.79 9.21 -9.51
C TRP A 175 -7.91 8.33 -10.42
N ASP A 176 -6.58 8.49 -10.35
CA ASP A 176 -5.63 7.66 -11.09
C ASP A 176 -5.51 6.23 -10.49
N VAL A 177 -5.91 6.05 -9.22
CA VAL A 177 -5.77 4.80 -8.46
C VAL A 177 -7.00 3.88 -8.56
N PHE A 178 -8.22 4.42 -8.61
CA PHE A 178 -9.45 3.60 -8.67
C PHE A 178 -9.49 2.59 -9.84
N PRO A 179 -9.09 2.94 -11.08
CA PRO A 179 -9.08 2.00 -12.20
C PRO A 179 -8.21 0.77 -11.97
N LEU A 180 -7.17 0.88 -11.13
CA LEU A 180 -6.14 -0.14 -10.91
C LEU A 180 -6.71 -1.44 -10.35
N PHE A 181 -7.76 -1.35 -9.52
CA PHE A 181 -8.35 -2.50 -8.83
C PHE A 181 -9.38 -3.26 -9.68
N THR A 182 -9.73 -2.77 -10.86
CA THR A 182 -10.77 -3.41 -11.68
C THR A 182 -10.23 -4.64 -12.41
N ASN A 183 -10.98 -5.75 -12.37
CA ASN A 183 -10.59 -6.98 -13.07
C ASN A 183 -11.04 -6.96 -14.55
N THR A 184 -10.55 -5.98 -15.30
CA THR A 184 -10.92 -5.78 -16.71
C THR A 184 -9.70 -5.45 -17.57
N GLY A 185 -9.84 -5.49 -18.90
CA GLY A 185 -8.79 -4.99 -19.79
C GLY A 185 -8.48 -3.49 -19.61
N TRP A 186 -9.46 -2.71 -19.11
CA TRP A 186 -9.24 -1.32 -18.71
C TRP A 186 -8.39 -1.22 -17.43
N GLY A 187 -8.66 -2.07 -16.44
CA GLY A 187 -7.84 -2.17 -15.24
C GLY A 187 -6.41 -2.58 -15.55
N GLU A 188 -6.21 -3.61 -16.37
CA GLU A 188 -4.88 -4.02 -16.88
C GLU A 188 -4.15 -2.84 -17.54
N SER A 189 -4.82 -2.15 -18.47
CA SER A 189 -4.25 -0.99 -19.15
C SER A 189 -3.93 0.17 -18.21
N SER A 190 -4.71 0.34 -17.14
CA SER A 190 -4.52 1.40 -16.15
C SER A 190 -3.33 1.11 -15.25
N ASN A 191 -3.16 -0.14 -14.81
CA ASN A 191 -1.97 -0.59 -14.07
C ASN A 191 -0.68 -0.32 -14.88
N LEU A 192 -0.64 -0.75 -16.14
CA LEU A 192 0.53 -0.55 -17.00
C LEU A 192 0.86 0.94 -17.20
N LYS A 193 -0.15 1.76 -17.51
CA LYS A 193 0.03 3.22 -17.67
C LYS A 193 0.49 3.89 -16.37
N PHE A 194 -0.01 3.44 -15.23
CA PHE A 194 0.40 3.97 -13.93
C PHE A 194 1.89 3.66 -13.67
N LEU A 195 2.29 2.40 -13.83
CA LEU A 195 3.67 1.95 -13.64
C LEU A 195 4.62 2.64 -14.64
N GLU A 196 4.22 2.80 -15.90
CA GLU A 196 5.00 3.53 -16.90
C GLU A 196 5.16 5.01 -16.53
N LYS A 197 4.05 5.69 -16.18
CA LYS A 197 4.03 7.12 -15.84
C LYS A 197 4.83 7.43 -14.59
N HIS A 198 4.71 6.59 -13.55
CA HIS A 198 5.24 6.89 -12.23
C HIS A 198 6.60 6.23 -11.96
N MET A 199 6.91 5.11 -12.64
CA MET A 199 8.15 4.36 -12.43
C MET A 199 9.02 4.28 -13.69
N GLY A 200 8.48 4.59 -14.87
CA GLY A 200 9.15 4.27 -16.13
C GLY A 200 9.21 2.77 -16.43
N ALA A 201 8.43 1.95 -15.72
CA ALA A 201 8.35 0.51 -15.93
C ALA A 201 7.52 0.20 -17.19
N LYS A 202 8.11 -0.50 -18.16
CA LYS A 202 7.49 -0.64 -19.49
C LYS A 202 6.57 -1.84 -19.61
N PHE A 203 6.93 -2.96 -18.97
CA PHE A 203 6.18 -4.22 -19.08
C PHE A 203 5.87 -4.55 -20.55
N GLU A 204 6.90 -4.67 -21.38
CA GLU A 204 6.75 -4.90 -22.82
C GLU A 204 6.09 -6.27 -23.11
N PRO A 205 5.14 -6.38 -24.04
CA PRO A 205 4.55 -7.67 -24.41
C PRO A 205 5.58 -8.67 -24.94
N ARG A 206 5.45 -9.93 -24.52
CA ARG A 206 6.25 -11.07 -24.98
C ARG A 206 5.57 -11.77 -26.17
N PRO A 207 6.34 -12.38 -27.08
CA PRO A 207 5.77 -13.27 -28.09
C PRO A 207 5.07 -14.47 -27.42
N GLN A 208 4.04 -14.99 -28.06
CA GLN A 208 3.38 -16.22 -27.61
C GLN A 208 4.24 -17.45 -27.93
N PRO A 209 4.14 -18.53 -27.13
CA PRO A 209 3.26 -18.70 -25.96
C PRO A 209 3.75 -17.96 -24.70
N TRP A 210 2.82 -17.46 -23.89
CA TRP A 210 3.12 -16.77 -22.62
C TRP A 210 3.36 -17.71 -21.43
N VAL A 211 3.41 -19.02 -21.70
CA VAL A 211 3.70 -20.08 -20.74
C VAL A 211 4.91 -20.83 -21.26
N THR A 212 5.88 -21.08 -20.38
CA THR A 212 7.06 -21.92 -20.69
C THR A 212 6.75 -23.36 -20.32
N ASN A 213 7.19 -24.32 -21.15
CA ASN A 213 7.09 -25.74 -20.82
C ASN A 213 8.19 -26.11 -19.83
N VAL A 214 7.90 -25.93 -18.54
CA VAL A 214 8.85 -26.11 -17.45
C VAL A 214 8.98 -27.59 -17.09
N THR A 215 10.20 -28.11 -17.15
CA THR A 215 10.54 -29.37 -16.48
C THR A 215 11.07 -29.05 -15.09
N THR A 216 10.48 -29.67 -14.07
CA THR A 216 10.77 -29.29 -12.68
C THR A 216 12.14 -29.74 -12.23
N ASP A 217 12.75 -30.78 -12.82
CA ASP A 217 14.04 -31.38 -12.46
C ASP A 217 15.21 -30.38 -12.31
N GLN A 218 15.17 -29.28 -13.05
CA GLN A 218 16.20 -28.23 -13.00
C GLN A 218 15.92 -27.12 -11.98
N ILE A 219 14.74 -27.12 -11.34
CA ILE A 219 14.39 -26.24 -10.21
C ILE A 219 14.91 -26.85 -8.92
N GLN A 220 15.54 -26.06 -8.06
CA GLN A 220 16.17 -26.54 -6.83
C GLN A 220 15.65 -25.80 -5.59
N SER A 221 15.91 -26.39 -4.42
CA SER A 221 15.60 -25.75 -3.13
C SER A 221 16.29 -24.40 -3.01
N GLY A 222 15.53 -23.38 -2.59
CA GLY A 222 15.99 -22.02 -2.44
C GLY A 222 15.84 -21.16 -3.69
N ASP A 223 15.48 -21.70 -4.85
CA ASP A 223 15.20 -20.87 -6.02
C ASP A 223 13.97 -19.99 -5.77
N LEU A 224 14.08 -18.70 -6.09
CA LEU A 224 13.04 -17.70 -5.81
C LEU A 224 12.10 -17.55 -7.02
N LEU A 225 10.81 -17.46 -6.77
CA LEU A 225 9.79 -17.10 -7.73
C LEU A 225 9.36 -15.66 -7.46
N ALA A 226 9.65 -14.76 -8.39
CA ALA A 226 9.16 -13.39 -8.36
C ALA A 226 7.87 -13.30 -9.20
N ILE A 227 6.83 -12.72 -8.61
CA ILE A 227 5.48 -12.70 -9.18
C ILE A 227 5.03 -11.24 -9.29
N SER A 228 4.44 -10.90 -10.44
CA SER A 228 3.85 -9.58 -10.70
C SER A 228 2.47 -9.73 -11.29
N LYS A 229 1.45 -9.38 -10.52
CA LYS A 229 0.05 -9.25 -10.93
C LYS A 229 -0.22 -7.83 -11.42
N ILE A 230 -1.11 -7.70 -12.41
CA ILE A 230 -1.38 -6.40 -13.08
C ILE A 230 -2.86 -6.17 -13.37
N ARG A 231 -3.75 -7.01 -12.82
CA ARG A 231 -5.19 -6.91 -13.02
C ARG A 231 -5.95 -7.28 -11.74
N GLY A 232 -7.14 -6.73 -11.58
CA GLY A 232 -8.02 -7.02 -10.44
C GLY A 232 -7.49 -6.45 -9.11
N ARG A 233 -8.10 -6.89 -8.01
CA ARG A 233 -7.79 -6.43 -6.66
C ARG A 233 -6.29 -6.53 -6.36
N TRP A 234 -5.71 -7.71 -6.56
CA TRP A 234 -4.30 -7.97 -6.28
C TRP A 234 -3.37 -7.21 -7.21
N GLY A 235 -3.70 -7.08 -8.51
CA GLY A 235 -2.93 -6.24 -9.43
C GLY A 235 -2.89 -4.76 -9.02
N GLY A 236 -4.01 -4.23 -8.52
CA GLY A 236 -4.08 -2.87 -8.00
C GLY A 236 -3.22 -2.66 -6.76
N PHE A 237 -3.28 -3.57 -5.78
CA PHE A 237 -2.42 -3.53 -4.60
C PHE A 237 -0.95 -3.61 -4.97
N GLU A 238 -0.57 -4.59 -5.78
CA GLU A 238 0.82 -4.75 -6.21
C GLU A 238 1.32 -3.55 -7.03
N THR A 239 0.48 -2.89 -7.82
CA THR A 239 0.89 -1.68 -8.55
C THR A 239 1.28 -0.55 -7.60
N LEU A 240 0.55 -0.37 -6.50
CA LEU A 240 0.89 0.62 -5.48
C LEU A 240 2.15 0.19 -4.70
N GLU A 241 2.26 -1.09 -4.36
CA GLU A 241 3.45 -1.64 -3.71
C GLU A 241 4.72 -1.44 -4.57
N LYS A 242 4.65 -1.79 -5.86
CA LYS A 242 5.72 -1.57 -6.85
C LYS A 242 6.12 -0.11 -6.90
N TRP A 243 5.14 0.79 -6.88
CA TRP A 243 5.38 2.23 -6.93
C TRP A 243 6.13 2.76 -5.71
N VAL A 244 5.75 2.33 -4.49
CA VAL A 244 6.41 2.81 -3.27
C VAL A 244 7.77 2.15 -3.02
N SER A 245 7.92 0.86 -3.35
CA SER A 245 9.17 0.12 -3.14
C SER A 245 10.19 0.27 -4.27
N GLY A 246 9.72 0.56 -5.49
CA GLY A 246 10.51 0.42 -6.72
C GLY A 246 10.70 -1.02 -7.16
N ALA A 247 10.05 -1.99 -6.50
CA ALA A 247 9.99 -3.36 -6.98
C ALA A 247 9.15 -3.43 -8.25
N TYR A 248 9.54 -4.30 -9.18
CA TYR A 248 8.76 -4.56 -10.41
C TYR A 248 7.98 -5.89 -10.30
N ALA A 249 8.05 -6.52 -9.13
CA ALA A 249 7.26 -7.65 -8.66
C ALA A 249 6.56 -7.22 -7.35
N GLY A 250 5.38 -7.78 -7.08
CA GLY A 250 4.59 -7.48 -5.88
C GLY A 250 4.28 -8.71 -5.04
N HIS A 251 4.72 -9.90 -5.47
CA HIS A 251 4.65 -11.10 -4.64
C HIS A 251 5.85 -12.02 -4.88
N SER A 252 6.10 -12.92 -3.95
CA SER A 252 7.21 -13.87 -4.06
C SER A 252 6.91 -15.21 -3.40
N ALA A 253 7.48 -16.26 -3.97
CA ALA A 253 7.46 -17.61 -3.42
C ALA A 253 8.86 -18.25 -3.53
N VAL A 254 9.07 -19.38 -2.85
CA VAL A 254 10.34 -20.12 -2.89
C VAL A 254 10.11 -21.59 -3.19
N CYS A 255 10.97 -22.16 -4.02
CA CYS A 255 10.96 -23.58 -4.34
C CYS A 255 11.71 -24.39 -3.27
N LEU A 256 11.14 -25.54 -2.88
CA LEU A 256 11.75 -26.49 -1.94
C LEU A 256 11.58 -27.92 -2.47
N ARG A 257 12.65 -28.71 -2.46
CA ARG A 257 12.60 -30.14 -2.70
C ARG A 257 12.63 -30.92 -1.40
N ASP A 258 11.71 -31.86 -1.24
CA ASP A 258 11.75 -32.79 -0.11
C ASP A 258 12.79 -33.91 -0.32
N SER A 259 12.90 -34.80 0.66
CA SER A 259 13.82 -35.94 0.63
C SER A 259 13.51 -36.98 -0.46
N GLU A 260 12.29 -36.98 -1.00
CA GLU A 260 11.87 -37.85 -2.11
C GLU A 260 12.11 -37.18 -3.47
N GLY A 261 12.56 -35.92 -3.47
CA GLY A 261 12.80 -35.13 -4.66
C GLY A 261 11.56 -34.46 -5.23
N LYS A 262 10.41 -34.49 -4.54
CA LYS A 262 9.20 -33.78 -4.98
C LYS A 262 9.37 -32.28 -4.76
N LEU A 263 8.85 -31.48 -5.70
CA LEU A 263 8.94 -30.02 -5.66
C LEU A 263 7.73 -29.42 -4.95
N TRP A 264 8.00 -28.48 -4.06
CA TRP A 264 7.04 -27.72 -3.27
C TRP A 264 7.30 -26.22 -3.46
N VAL A 265 6.26 -25.43 -3.29
CA VAL A 265 6.31 -23.96 -3.31
C VAL A 265 5.86 -23.46 -1.94
N GLY A 266 6.76 -22.75 -1.25
CA GLY A 266 6.44 -22.02 -0.03
C GLY A 266 6.17 -20.56 -0.33
N GLU A 267 5.06 -20.03 0.14
CA GLU A 267 4.74 -18.60 0.03
C GLU A 267 4.02 -18.10 1.29
N SER A 268 4.17 -16.81 1.57
CA SER A 268 3.35 -16.11 2.55
C SER A 268 2.36 -15.24 1.80
N GLY A 269 1.07 -15.35 2.07
CA GLY A 269 0.01 -14.58 1.42
C GLY A 269 -0.96 -15.44 0.60
N ASN A 270 -1.04 -16.73 0.93
CA ASN A 270 -1.96 -17.67 0.31
C ASN A 270 -3.29 -17.65 1.07
N GLU A 271 -4.42 -17.49 0.37
CA GLU A 271 -5.74 -17.45 1.00
C GLU A 271 -6.21 -18.86 1.39
N ASN A 272 -6.49 -19.08 2.68
CA ASN A 272 -7.01 -20.36 3.17
C ASN A 272 -8.53 -20.50 2.96
N GLU A 273 -9.11 -21.65 3.33
CA GLU A 273 -10.56 -21.90 3.19
C GLU A 273 -11.48 -20.92 3.93
N LYS A 274 -10.94 -20.15 4.89
CA LYS A 274 -11.67 -19.14 5.65
C LYS A 274 -11.53 -17.72 5.07
N GLY A 275 -10.76 -17.56 3.99
CA GLY A 275 -10.46 -16.25 3.41
C GLY A 275 -9.35 -15.49 4.15
N GLU A 276 -8.52 -16.18 4.93
CA GLU A 276 -7.39 -15.56 5.66
C GLU A 276 -6.10 -15.79 4.89
N ASP A 277 -5.26 -14.75 4.76
CA ASP A 277 -3.93 -14.86 4.16
C ASP A 277 -2.94 -15.49 5.14
N VAL A 278 -2.37 -16.63 4.75
CA VAL A 278 -1.47 -17.43 5.58
C VAL A 278 -0.19 -17.80 4.83
N ILE A 279 0.76 -18.34 5.58
CA ILE A 279 1.95 -19.01 5.03
C ILE A 279 1.56 -20.44 4.65
N ALA A 280 1.75 -20.79 3.38
CA ALA A 280 1.40 -22.09 2.82
C ALA A 280 2.61 -22.76 2.18
N ILE A 281 2.62 -24.09 2.21
CA ILE A 281 3.57 -24.93 1.47
C ILE A 281 2.76 -25.88 0.60
N LEU A 282 2.77 -25.64 -0.70
CA LEU A 282 1.92 -26.33 -1.66
C LEU A 282 2.77 -27.24 -2.57
N PRO A 283 2.26 -28.39 -3.01
CA PRO A 283 2.87 -29.13 -4.11
C PRO A 283 2.98 -28.23 -5.35
N TRP A 284 4.10 -28.31 -6.08
CA TRP A 284 4.31 -27.52 -7.30
C TRP A 284 3.14 -27.64 -8.29
N GLU A 285 2.62 -28.85 -8.47
CA GLU A 285 1.54 -29.12 -9.42
C GLU A 285 0.25 -28.36 -9.07
N GLU A 286 -0.07 -28.28 -7.77
CA GLU A 286 -1.25 -27.56 -7.28
C GLU A 286 -1.08 -26.05 -7.44
N TRP A 287 0.07 -25.52 -7.01
CA TRP A 287 0.39 -24.10 -7.15
C TRP A 287 0.44 -23.67 -8.62
N TRP A 288 1.09 -24.45 -9.47
CA TRP A 288 1.23 -24.16 -10.89
C TRP A 288 -0.07 -24.30 -11.69
N GLU A 289 -0.96 -25.21 -11.30
CA GLU A 289 -2.31 -25.29 -11.87
C GLU A 289 -3.13 -24.05 -11.51
N PHE A 290 -3.05 -23.60 -10.26
CA PHE A 290 -3.73 -22.39 -9.80
C PHE A 290 -3.29 -21.15 -10.60
N GLU A 291 -1.98 -20.89 -10.68
CA GLU A 291 -1.44 -19.71 -11.37
C GLU A 291 -1.80 -19.66 -12.87
N GLN A 292 -1.95 -20.82 -13.51
CA GLN A 292 -2.31 -20.88 -14.94
C GLN A 292 -3.81 -20.78 -15.22
N THR A 293 -4.66 -21.24 -14.28
CA THR A 293 -6.07 -21.51 -14.60
C THR A 293 -7.07 -20.79 -13.70
N LYS A 294 -6.66 -20.45 -12.47
CA LYS A 294 -7.53 -19.87 -11.45
C LYS A 294 -7.14 -18.44 -11.06
N ASP A 295 -5.86 -18.09 -11.16
CA ASP A 295 -5.43 -16.71 -10.89
C ASP A 295 -5.90 -15.78 -12.03
N ASP A 296 -6.92 -14.97 -11.72
CA ASP A 296 -7.54 -14.03 -12.65
C ASP A 296 -6.88 -12.65 -12.65
N SER A 297 -5.83 -12.45 -11.86
CA SER A 297 -5.09 -11.18 -11.72
C SER A 297 -4.05 -10.93 -12.83
N ASN A 298 -3.97 -11.84 -13.80
CA ASN A 298 -2.98 -11.85 -14.89
C ASN A 298 -1.55 -11.83 -14.29
N PRO A 299 -1.05 -12.97 -13.80
CA PRO A 299 0.27 -13.05 -13.17
C PRO A 299 1.41 -13.18 -14.19
N GLN A 300 2.52 -12.51 -13.89
CA GLN A 300 3.83 -12.68 -14.53
C GLN A 300 4.74 -13.35 -13.52
N ILE A 301 5.39 -14.45 -13.89
CA ILE A 301 6.19 -15.25 -12.95
C ILE A 301 7.57 -15.47 -13.53
N ALA A 302 8.60 -15.15 -12.75
CA ALA A 302 9.99 -15.42 -13.06
C ALA A 302 10.65 -16.26 -11.97
N LEU A 303 11.34 -17.32 -12.39
CA LEU A 303 12.24 -18.10 -11.56
C LEU A 303 13.63 -17.46 -11.57
N LEU A 304 14.17 -17.23 -10.37
CA LEU A 304 15.50 -16.71 -10.09
C LEU A 304 16.31 -17.82 -9.41
N PRO A 305 17.10 -18.60 -10.16
CA PRO A 305 17.88 -19.68 -9.58
C PRO A 305 19.00 -19.15 -8.69
N LEU A 306 19.28 -19.82 -7.58
CA LEU A 306 20.46 -19.49 -6.76
C LEU A 306 21.76 -19.77 -7.55
N HIS A 307 22.74 -18.90 -7.39
CA HIS A 307 24.08 -19.13 -7.93
C HIS A 307 24.68 -20.41 -7.31
N PRO A 308 25.42 -21.25 -8.07
CA PRO A 308 25.97 -22.52 -7.57
C PRO A 308 26.77 -22.40 -6.26
N ASP A 309 27.57 -21.33 -6.12
CA ASP A 309 28.38 -21.11 -4.91
C ASP A 309 27.53 -20.72 -3.68
N VAL A 310 26.38 -20.10 -3.90
CA VAL A 310 25.41 -19.74 -2.86
C VAL A 310 24.59 -20.97 -2.49
N ARG A 311 24.13 -21.71 -3.50
CA ARG A 311 23.43 -22.99 -3.34
C ARG A 311 24.26 -24.01 -2.56
N ALA A 312 25.57 -24.07 -2.78
CA ALA A 312 26.48 -24.95 -2.04
C ALA A 312 26.51 -24.67 -0.52
N LYS A 313 26.14 -23.46 -0.08
CA LYS A 313 26.03 -23.06 1.32
C LYS A 313 24.62 -23.24 1.89
N PHE A 314 23.61 -23.41 1.03
CA PHE A 314 22.21 -23.47 1.41
C PHE A 314 21.89 -24.78 2.16
N ASN A 315 21.61 -24.67 3.46
CA ASN A 315 21.19 -25.81 4.26
C ASN A 315 19.70 -26.13 4.05
N VAL A 316 19.42 -27.13 3.21
CA VAL A 316 18.06 -27.56 2.85
C VAL A 316 17.26 -28.06 4.05
N ASP A 317 17.89 -28.77 5.00
CA ASP A 317 17.20 -29.28 6.18
C ASP A 317 16.77 -28.14 7.12
N ALA A 318 17.63 -27.14 7.30
CA ALA A 318 17.31 -25.95 8.06
C ALA A 318 16.20 -25.12 7.39
N ALA A 319 16.26 -24.98 6.06
CA ALA A 319 15.22 -24.31 5.28
C ALA A 319 13.85 -24.99 5.46
N TRP A 320 13.79 -26.32 5.37
CA TRP A 320 12.57 -27.09 5.61
C TRP A 320 12.06 -26.98 7.05
N LYS A 321 12.98 -26.99 8.03
CA LYS A 321 12.63 -26.82 9.43
C LYS A 321 11.97 -25.46 9.66
N TYR A 322 12.53 -24.39 9.08
CA TYR A 322 11.95 -23.06 9.13
C TYR A 322 10.58 -23.01 8.43
N ALA A 323 10.50 -23.48 7.18
CA ALA A 323 9.27 -23.48 6.39
C ALA A 323 8.11 -24.15 7.15
N ARG A 324 8.33 -25.37 7.66
CA ARG A 324 7.32 -26.10 8.44
C ARG A 324 6.97 -25.43 9.76
N SER A 325 7.91 -24.69 10.36
CA SER A 325 7.62 -23.94 11.59
C SER A 325 6.71 -22.75 11.34
N MET A 326 6.65 -22.25 10.10
CA MET A 326 5.87 -21.09 9.69
C MET A 326 4.57 -21.45 8.98
N GLU A 327 4.44 -22.66 8.46
CA GLU A 327 3.22 -23.16 7.80
C GLU A 327 1.97 -22.94 8.67
N GLY A 328 0.93 -22.33 8.07
CA GLY A 328 -0.33 -21.99 8.71
C GLY A 328 -0.30 -20.73 9.58
N LYS A 329 0.84 -20.06 9.73
CA LYS A 329 0.91 -18.76 10.44
C LYS A 329 0.37 -17.61 9.58
N PRO A 330 -0.02 -16.48 10.21
CA PRO A 330 -0.57 -15.33 9.48
C PRO A 330 0.42 -14.68 8.52
N TYR A 331 -0.11 -14.04 7.48
CA TYR A 331 0.65 -13.14 6.62
C TYR A 331 1.18 -11.92 7.39
N GLY A 332 2.40 -11.48 7.05
CA GLY A 332 3.07 -10.36 7.71
C GLY A 332 2.60 -8.98 7.26
N TYR A 333 1.33 -8.63 7.43
CA TYR A 333 0.89 -7.26 7.13
C TYR A 333 1.59 -6.21 7.99
N HIS A 334 1.89 -6.56 9.26
CA HIS A 334 2.60 -5.70 10.21
C HIS A 334 4.00 -5.29 9.75
N ASN A 335 4.69 -6.16 9.01
CA ASN A 335 6.04 -5.88 8.51
C ASN A 335 6.02 -5.26 7.12
N LEU A 336 5.17 -5.75 6.20
CA LEU A 336 5.08 -5.24 4.83
C LEU A 336 4.82 -3.72 4.75
N ILE A 337 3.95 -3.19 5.62
CA ILE A 337 3.52 -1.79 5.48
C ILE A 337 4.62 -0.77 5.80
N PHE A 338 5.63 -1.15 6.59
CA PHE A 338 6.74 -0.26 6.97
C PHE A 338 8.04 -0.54 6.23
N SER A 339 8.20 -1.71 5.60
CA SER A 339 9.46 -2.15 4.97
C SER A 339 9.95 -1.32 3.78
N TRP A 340 9.19 -0.32 3.32
CA TRP A 340 9.61 0.62 2.29
C TRP A 340 9.93 2.02 2.84
N ILE A 341 9.73 2.26 4.14
CA ILE A 341 9.85 3.55 4.81
C ILE A 341 11.14 3.61 5.64
N ASP A 342 12.28 3.65 4.97
CA ASP A 342 13.57 3.65 5.66
C ASP A 342 14.00 5.06 6.15
N THR A 343 13.40 6.11 5.59
CA THR A 343 13.72 7.51 5.91
C THR A 343 12.47 8.33 6.18
N ILE A 344 12.65 9.44 6.90
CA ILE A 344 11.57 10.34 7.31
C ILE A 344 10.80 10.99 6.16
N SER A 345 11.38 11.06 4.96
CA SER A 345 10.75 11.77 3.84
C SER A 345 11.15 11.28 2.44
N GLU A 346 12.30 10.62 2.30
CA GLU A 346 12.89 10.28 1.00
C GLU A 346 12.49 8.87 0.52
N ASN A 347 11.39 8.33 1.04
CA ASN A 347 10.77 7.09 0.60
C ASN A 347 9.33 7.29 0.09
N TYR A 348 8.78 8.51 0.15
CA TYR A 348 7.39 8.78 -0.25
C TYR A 348 7.30 9.35 -1.67
N PRO A 349 6.84 8.56 -2.66
CA PRO A 349 6.55 9.08 -3.99
C PRO A 349 5.58 10.27 -3.97
N PRO A 350 5.91 11.42 -4.58
CA PRO A 350 4.96 12.53 -4.64
C PRO A 350 3.61 12.10 -5.28
N PRO A 351 2.45 12.47 -4.69
CA PRO A 351 2.24 13.40 -3.57
C PRO A 351 2.20 12.77 -2.16
N LEU A 352 2.56 11.49 -2.01
CA LEU A 352 2.58 10.80 -0.72
C LEU A 352 3.49 11.50 0.28
N ASP A 353 3.09 11.42 1.55
CA ASP A 353 3.91 11.70 2.73
C ASP A 353 3.37 10.87 3.91
N ALA A 354 4.05 10.93 5.05
CA ALA A 354 3.64 10.23 6.26
C ALA A 354 2.20 10.58 6.71
N HIS A 355 1.72 11.79 6.44
CA HIS A 355 0.36 12.21 6.80
C HIS A 355 -0.69 11.57 5.89
N LEU A 356 -0.39 11.39 4.60
CA LEU A 356 -1.28 10.68 3.69
C LEU A 356 -1.31 9.17 4.01
N VAL A 357 -0.19 8.60 4.44
CA VAL A 357 -0.16 7.22 4.97
C VAL A 357 -1.00 7.12 6.24
N ALA A 358 -0.83 8.03 7.20
CA ALA A 358 -1.68 8.10 8.40
C ALA A 358 -3.17 8.28 8.05
N SER A 359 -3.46 9.03 6.98
CA SER A 359 -4.82 9.26 6.51
C SER A 359 -5.46 7.99 5.97
N PHE A 360 -4.71 7.24 5.17
CA PHE A 360 -5.10 5.92 4.68
C PHE A 360 -5.29 4.91 5.83
N MET A 361 -4.33 4.85 6.77
CA MET A 361 -4.42 4.00 7.96
C MET A 361 -5.66 4.34 8.81
N THR A 362 -6.02 5.62 8.92
CA THR A 362 -7.21 6.07 9.66
C THR A 362 -8.50 5.61 8.98
N VAL A 363 -8.59 5.77 7.66
CA VAL A 363 -9.74 5.33 6.86
C VAL A 363 -9.92 3.81 6.96
N TRP A 364 -8.84 3.06 6.76
CA TRP A 364 -8.87 1.61 6.80
C TRP A 364 -9.13 1.05 8.21
N SER A 365 -8.62 1.71 9.26
CA SER A 365 -8.87 1.35 10.67
C SER A 365 -10.34 1.38 11.06
N GLN A 366 -11.12 2.21 10.41
CA GLN A 366 -12.56 2.31 10.66
C GLN A 366 -13.37 1.35 9.78
N MET A 367 -12.86 1.00 8.59
CA MET A 367 -13.52 0.08 7.66
C MET A 367 -13.31 -1.39 8.00
N GLN A 368 -12.13 -1.75 8.49
CA GLN A 368 -11.76 -3.11 8.88
C GLN A 368 -10.99 -3.06 10.21
N PRO A 369 -11.66 -2.74 11.33
CA PRO A 369 -10.99 -2.52 12.62
C PRO A 369 -10.21 -3.74 13.10
N ASP A 370 -10.74 -4.95 12.86
CA ASP A 370 -10.07 -6.20 13.23
C ASP A 370 -8.79 -6.43 12.39
N TYR A 371 -8.80 -6.01 11.12
CA TYR A 371 -7.66 -6.14 10.22
C TYR A 371 -6.63 -5.04 10.48
N ALA A 372 -7.05 -3.79 10.64
CA ALA A 372 -6.16 -2.66 10.91
C ALA A 372 -5.46 -2.72 12.28
N ALA A 373 -6.15 -3.21 13.31
CA ALA A 373 -5.51 -3.53 14.58
C ALA A 373 -4.36 -4.54 14.39
N ASN A 374 -4.55 -5.48 13.46
CA ASN A 374 -3.57 -6.47 13.01
C ASN A 374 -2.62 -5.96 11.89
N MET A 375 -2.65 -4.69 11.49
CA MET A 375 -1.74 -4.20 10.44
C MET A 375 -0.74 -3.16 10.95
N TRP A 376 -1.11 -2.29 11.89
CA TRP A 376 -0.21 -1.23 12.32
C TRP A 376 -0.27 -0.84 13.79
N ASN A 377 -1.39 -1.03 14.49
CA ASN A 377 -1.47 -0.56 15.88
C ASN A 377 -0.41 -1.23 16.76
N GLU A 378 -0.32 -2.56 16.70
CA GLU A 378 0.69 -3.28 17.48
C GLU A 378 2.11 -2.97 17.01
N ALA A 379 2.32 -2.86 15.69
CA ALA A 379 3.61 -2.55 15.08
C ALA A 379 4.13 -1.15 15.47
N LEU A 380 3.26 -0.14 15.47
CA LEU A 380 3.57 1.21 15.94
C LEU A 380 3.87 1.23 17.44
N ASN A 381 3.10 0.47 18.24
CA ASN A 381 3.36 0.33 19.67
C ASN A 381 4.70 -0.33 19.95
N LYS A 382 5.10 -1.37 19.19
CA LYS A 382 6.43 -1.99 19.30
C LYS A 382 7.55 -0.99 19.00
N ARG A 383 7.44 -0.25 17.90
CA ARG A 383 8.39 0.81 17.52
C ARG A 383 8.49 1.91 18.59
N LEU A 384 7.38 2.26 19.23
CA LEU A 384 7.32 3.26 20.29
C LEU A 384 7.70 2.70 21.68
N GLY A 385 7.81 1.38 21.84
CA GLY A 385 8.00 0.73 23.15
C GLY A 385 6.78 0.86 24.08
N THR A 386 5.57 0.95 23.53
CA THR A 386 4.29 1.02 24.25
C THR A 386 3.44 -0.23 24.00
N LYS A 387 2.26 -0.32 24.62
CA LYS A 387 1.28 -1.39 24.36
C LYS A 387 -0.13 -0.83 24.43
N GLY A 388 -0.98 -1.25 23.50
CA GLY A 388 -2.42 -1.00 23.54
C GLY A 388 -2.85 0.44 23.28
N LEU A 389 -1.96 1.30 22.77
CA LEU A 389 -2.34 2.62 22.28
C LEU A 389 -2.99 2.48 20.90
N ASP A 390 -4.10 3.18 20.67
CA ASP A 390 -4.61 3.34 19.31
C ASP A 390 -3.77 4.34 18.51
N LEU A 391 -4.04 4.49 17.20
CA LEU A 391 -3.28 5.40 16.34
C LEU A 391 -3.27 6.85 16.86
N SER A 392 -4.38 7.34 17.42
CA SER A 392 -4.46 8.71 17.93
C SER A 392 -3.60 8.89 19.18
N ASP A 393 -3.67 7.93 20.10
CA ASP A 393 -2.86 7.91 21.31
C ASP A 393 -1.36 7.74 21.00
N VAL A 394 -1.02 6.94 19.99
CA VAL A 394 0.37 6.81 19.48
C VAL A 394 0.87 8.18 19.01
N LEU A 395 0.10 8.91 18.20
CA LEU A 395 0.50 10.23 17.70
C LEU A 395 0.74 11.22 18.85
N VAL A 396 -0.16 11.25 19.83
CA VAL A 396 -0.04 12.10 21.03
C VAL A 396 1.20 11.72 21.86
N GLU A 397 1.46 10.42 22.03
CA GLU A 397 2.60 9.93 22.81
C GLU A 397 3.94 10.22 22.11
N VAL A 398 3.99 10.11 20.78
CA VAL A 398 5.14 10.52 19.97
C VAL A 398 5.48 11.99 20.18
N GLU A 399 4.46 12.86 20.13
CA GLU A 399 4.62 14.31 20.35
C GLU A 399 5.07 14.61 21.79
N LYS A 400 4.49 13.96 22.80
CA LYS A 400 4.91 14.08 24.21
C LYS A 400 6.39 13.73 24.42
N ARG A 401 6.92 12.80 23.62
CA ARG A 401 8.33 12.38 23.66
C ARG A 401 9.25 13.27 22.81
N GLY A 402 8.74 14.33 22.20
CA GLY A 402 9.51 15.23 21.34
C GLY A 402 10.01 14.57 20.06
N SER A 403 9.35 13.49 19.62
CA SER A 403 9.61 12.84 18.34
C SER A 403 8.51 13.21 17.33
N SER A 404 8.57 12.62 16.15
CA SER A 404 7.60 12.84 15.07
C SER A 404 7.13 11.51 14.48
N PHE A 405 5.95 11.51 13.85
CA PHE A 405 5.35 10.26 13.36
C PHE A 405 6.17 9.65 12.22
N ASP A 406 6.71 10.47 11.32
CA ASP A 406 7.68 10.07 10.30
C ASP A 406 8.90 9.35 10.88
N LYS A 407 9.46 9.82 11.99
CA LYS A 407 10.55 9.12 12.69
C LYS A 407 10.11 7.80 13.30
N LEU A 408 8.87 7.70 13.77
CA LEU A 408 8.32 6.45 14.28
C LEU A 408 8.17 5.43 13.15
N LEU A 409 7.66 5.84 11.99
CA LEU A 409 7.50 4.98 10.82
C LEU A 409 8.83 4.43 10.32
N ALA A 410 9.90 5.23 10.38
CA ALA A 410 11.26 4.84 9.98
C ALA A 410 12.04 4.01 11.02
N VAL A 411 11.40 3.56 12.10
CA VAL A 411 12.04 2.61 13.02
C VAL A 411 12.00 1.21 12.38
N PRO A 412 13.17 0.54 12.21
CA PRO A 412 13.20 -0.76 11.56
C PRO A 412 12.39 -1.81 12.30
N GLU A 413 11.59 -2.57 11.56
CA GLU A 413 11.03 -3.85 11.97
C GLU A 413 12.15 -4.80 12.41
N GLN A 414 11.85 -5.69 13.36
CA GLN A 414 12.81 -6.69 13.82
C GLN A 414 12.26 -8.08 13.56
N ASP A 415 13.10 -8.97 13.04
CA ASP A 415 12.73 -10.35 12.66
C ASP A 415 12.23 -11.20 13.86
N ASP A 416 12.57 -10.78 15.08
CA ASP A 416 12.16 -11.45 16.32
C ASP A 416 10.86 -10.88 16.93
N TRP A 417 10.26 -9.85 16.32
CA TRP A 417 8.99 -9.32 16.77
C TRP A 417 7.86 -10.33 16.52
N ILE A 418 7.14 -10.64 17.59
CA ILE A 418 5.96 -11.50 17.58
C ILE A 418 4.75 -10.66 17.93
N TYR A 419 3.72 -10.76 17.09
CA TYR A 419 2.46 -10.04 17.23
C TYR A 419 1.42 -10.88 17.96
N SER A 420 0.31 -10.27 18.34
CA SER A 420 -0.78 -10.92 19.08
C SER A 420 -1.48 -12.04 18.28
N ASP A 421 -1.45 -11.96 16.95
CA ASP A 421 -1.89 -13.00 16.01
C ASP A 421 -0.82 -14.08 15.76
N GLY A 422 0.42 -13.86 16.20
CA GLY A 422 1.51 -14.83 16.17
C GLY A 422 2.78 -14.28 15.52
N LYS A 423 3.70 -15.18 15.18
CA LYS A 423 4.83 -14.84 14.33
C LYS A 423 4.34 -14.81 12.88
N SER A 424 4.64 -13.74 12.15
CA SER A 424 4.18 -13.51 10.78
C SER A 424 5.29 -12.88 9.95
N THR A 425 5.29 -13.13 8.65
CA THR A 425 6.30 -12.62 7.71
C THR A 425 5.63 -12.28 6.39
N SER A 426 5.99 -11.18 5.73
CA SER A 426 5.56 -10.89 4.36
C SER A 426 6.07 -11.96 3.38
N CYS A 427 5.60 -11.91 2.14
CA CYS A 427 6.00 -12.85 1.08
C CYS A 427 7.52 -12.97 0.97
N ILE A 428 8.25 -11.85 0.95
CA ILE A 428 9.70 -11.86 0.78
C ILE A 428 10.45 -12.08 2.09
N ALA A 429 9.96 -11.55 3.22
CA ALA A 429 10.58 -11.79 4.52
C ALA A 429 10.56 -13.27 4.88
N PHE A 430 9.50 -14.01 4.50
CA PHE A 430 9.44 -15.47 4.66
C PHE A 430 10.63 -16.17 3.98
N ILE A 431 10.94 -15.79 2.74
CA ILE A 431 12.02 -16.39 1.95
C ILE A 431 13.38 -15.98 2.51
N LEU A 432 13.55 -14.72 2.89
CA LEU A 432 14.83 -14.23 3.38
C LEU A 432 15.14 -14.71 4.81
N GLU A 433 14.13 -14.89 5.68
CA GLU A 433 14.32 -15.58 6.97
C GLU A 433 14.72 -17.04 6.73
N MET A 434 14.11 -17.71 5.74
CA MET A 434 14.54 -19.05 5.33
C MET A 434 16.01 -19.05 4.87
N TYR A 435 16.43 -18.04 4.10
CA TYR A 435 17.83 -17.89 3.68
C TYR A 435 18.77 -17.64 4.86
N LYS A 436 18.34 -16.89 5.89
CA LYS A 436 19.08 -16.72 7.15
C LYS A 436 19.26 -18.05 7.87
N GLU A 437 18.18 -18.79 8.08
CA GLU A 437 18.19 -20.11 8.74
C GLU A 437 18.99 -21.14 7.93
N ALA A 438 18.95 -21.06 6.61
CA ALA A 438 19.74 -21.89 5.70
C ALA A 438 21.22 -21.49 5.62
N GLY A 439 21.63 -20.41 6.28
CA GLY A 439 23.02 -19.98 6.43
C GLY A 439 23.56 -19.06 5.33
N LEU A 440 22.72 -18.53 4.43
CA LEU A 440 23.18 -17.73 3.30
C LEU A 440 23.77 -16.37 3.70
N PHE A 441 23.28 -15.77 4.78
CA PHE A 441 23.79 -14.49 5.29
C PHE A 441 25.04 -14.65 6.18
N GLY A 442 25.44 -15.87 6.52
CA GLY A 442 26.65 -16.16 7.31
C GLY A 442 26.72 -15.34 8.61
N SER A 443 27.84 -14.66 8.83
CA SER A 443 28.04 -13.83 10.04
C SER A 443 27.17 -12.58 10.09
N LEU A 444 26.56 -12.16 8.97
CA LEU A 444 25.69 -10.98 8.91
C LEU A 444 24.25 -11.29 9.31
N ALA A 445 23.90 -12.57 9.51
CA ALA A 445 22.52 -12.96 9.81
C ALA A 445 21.94 -12.21 11.03
N ASN A 446 22.74 -11.94 12.06
CA ASN A 446 22.27 -11.25 13.27
C ASN A 446 22.21 -9.72 13.12
N SER A 447 22.76 -9.16 12.05
CA SER A 447 22.84 -7.71 11.82
C SER A 447 21.96 -7.23 10.65
N ILE A 448 21.14 -8.11 10.08
CA ILE A 448 20.24 -7.80 8.98
C ILE A 448 18.83 -8.17 9.43
N GLN A 449 17.91 -7.21 9.40
CA GLN A 449 16.48 -7.44 9.60
C GLN A 449 15.84 -7.65 8.23
N VAL A 450 15.55 -8.90 7.88
CA VAL A 450 14.98 -9.20 6.55
C VAL A 450 13.49 -8.87 6.45
N THR A 451 12.84 -8.61 7.58
CA THR A 451 11.52 -8.00 7.66
C THR A 451 11.46 -6.57 7.09
N GLU A 452 12.60 -5.89 6.97
CA GLU A 452 12.73 -4.58 6.32
C GLU A 452 12.93 -4.67 4.80
N PHE A 453 13.03 -5.88 4.22
CA PHE A 453 13.32 -6.00 2.80
C PHE A 453 12.03 -5.91 1.97
N THR A 454 12.09 -5.13 0.91
CA THR A 454 11.15 -5.19 -0.21
C THR A 454 11.57 -6.29 -1.20
N ILE A 455 10.69 -6.63 -2.14
CA ILE A 455 11.04 -7.60 -3.21
C ILE A 455 12.21 -7.09 -4.07
N LYS A 456 12.35 -5.76 -4.24
CA LYS A 456 13.50 -5.16 -4.91
C LYS A 456 14.80 -5.52 -4.22
N ASP A 457 14.83 -5.33 -2.91
CA ASP A 457 16.02 -5.59 -2.11
C ASP A 457 16.46 -7.04 -2.22
N ALA A 458 15.49 -7.96 -2.23
CA ALA A 458 15.76 -9.37 -2.37
C ALA A 458 16.36 -9.72 -3.72
N TYR A 459 15.76 -9.33 -4.85
CA TYR A 459 16.32 -9.68 -6.17
C TYR A 459 17.63 -8.94 -6.48
N MET A 460 17.95 -7.87 -5.76
CA MET A 460 19.22 -7.15 -5.86
C MET A 460 20.37 -7.90 -5.17
N LEU A 461 20.08 -8.75 -4.18
CA LEU A 461 21.10 -9.59 -3.53
C LEU A 461 21.87 -10.40 -4.57
N ASN A 462 23.19 -10.43 -4.44
CA ASN A 462 24.11 -11.18 -5.27
C ASN A 462 24.06 -12.70 -4.98
N PHE A 463 22.85 -13.24 -4.89
CA PHE A 463 22.55 -14.63 -4.53
C PHE A 463 22.19 -15.50 -5.73
N PHE A 464 21.84 -14.89 -6.85
CA PHE A 464 21.22 -15.55 -8.00
C PHE A 464 22.19 -15.76 -9.16
N GLU A 465 21.83 -16.68 -10.03
CA GLU A 465 22.58 -17.00 -11.23
C GLU A 465 22.50 -15.87 -12.27
N THR A 466 23.63 -15.49 -12.85
CA THR A 466 23.70 -14.53 -13.97
C THR A 466 24.26 -15.13 -15.25
N ASN A 467 24.88 -16.31 -15.16
CA ASN A 467 25.41 -17.01 -16.32
C ASN A 467 24.29 -17.78 -17.03
N ALA A 468 23.88 -17.24 -18.18
CA ALA A 468 22.86 -17.83 -19.03
C ALA A 468 23.12 -19.30 -19.41
N SER A 469 24.39 -19.75 -19.44
CA SER A 469 24.71 -21.16 -19.77
C SER A 469 24.38 -22.15 -18.65
N ARG A 470 24.07 -21.66 -17.44
CA ARG A 470 23.74 -22.48 -16.25
C ARG A 470 22.26 -22.40 -15.88
N LEU A 471 21.49 -21.54 -16.56
CA LEU A 471 20.04 -21.51 -16.40
C LEU A 471 19.41 -22.82 -16.93
N PRO A 472 18.21 -23.19 -16.46
CA PRO A 472 17.45 -24.32 -16.99
C PRO A 472 17.36 -24.30 -18.52
N GLN A 473 17.30 -25.46 -19.15
CA GLN A 473 17.34 -25.56 -20.62
C GLN A 473 16.14 -24.90 -21.27
N TRP A 474 14.98 -24.95 -20.62
CA TRP A 474 13.75 -24.30 -21.07
C TRP A 474 13.74 -22.76 -20.89
N CYS A 475 14.76 -22.21 -20.22
CA CYS A 475 14.83 -20.80 -19.89
C CYS A 475 15.06 -19.93 -21.14
N ASN A 476 14.25 -18.89 -21.29
CA ASN A 476 14.26 -17.99 -22.45
C ASN A 476 13.91 -18.66 -23.81
N ASP A 477 13.36 -19.87 -23.84
CA ASP A 477 13.08 -20.59 -25.10
C ASP A 477 12.00 -19.92 -25.95
N ASN A 478 11.03 -19.27 -25.30
CA ASN A 478 9.86 -18.68 -25.97
C ASN A 478 9.96 -17.17 -26.17
N ASP A 479 11.13 -16.55 -25.94
CA ASP A 479 11.31 -15.09 -26.05
C ASP A 479 12.57 -14.74 -26.87
N ASN A 480 12.47 -13.68 -27.68
CA ASN A 480 13.60 -13.15 -28.44
C ASN A 480 14.56 -12.32 -27.58
N VAL A 481 14.09 -11.83 -26.44
CA VAL A 481 14.92 -11.18 -25.43
C VAL A 481 15.41 -12.23 -24.43
N LYS A 482 16.73 -12.33 -24.26
CA LYS A 482 17.35 -13.22 -23.28
C LYS A 482 17.51 -12.49 -21.95
N LEU A 483 16.79 -12.95 -20.94
CA LEU A 483 16.85 -12.44 -19.58
C LEU A 483 17.88 -13.24 -18.76
N PRO A 484 18.51 -12.62 -17.72
CA PRO A 484 19.44 -13.32 -16.84
C PRO A 484 18.75 -14.29 -15.87
N TYR A 485 17.43 -14.36 -15.90
CA TYR A 485 16.55 -15.23 -15.12
C TYR A 485 15.48 -15.83 -16.04
N CYS A 486 14.60 -16.69 -15.51
CA CYS A 486 13.69 -17.47 -16.33
C CYS A 486 12.23 -17.07 -16.13
N GLN A 487 11.68 -16.28 -17.05
CA GLN A 487 10.26 -15.92 -17.00
C GLN A 487 9.38 -17.06 -17.53
N ILE A 488 8.71 -17.75 -16.61
CA ILE A 488 7.93 -18.98 -16.88
C ILE A 488 6.46 -18.73 -17.21
N LEU A 489 5.89 -17.60 -16.76
CA LEU A 489 4.50 -17.21 -17.02
C LEU A 489 4.37 -15.71 -17.33
N GLY A 490 3.35 -15.37 -18.10
CA GLY A 490 2.82 -14.02 -18.21
C GLY A 490 3.07 -13.35 -19.56
N LYS A 491 2.12 -12.49 -19.94
CA LYS A 491 2.08 -11.76 -21.20
C LYS A 491 3.15 -10.68 -21.32
N TYR A 492 3.52 -10.06 -20.20
CA TYR A 492 4.43 -8.91 -20.17
C TYR A 492 5.78 -9.31 -19.60
N ARG A 493 6.85 -8.77 -20.19
CA ARG A 493 8.22 -9.06 -19.78
C ARG A 493 8.49 -8.47 -18.41
N MET A 494 8.98 -9.31 -17.50
CA MET A 494 9.44 -8.88 -16.18
C MET A 494 10.83 -8.27 -16.30
N GLU A 495 11.02 -7.13 -15.63
CA GLU A 495 12.30 -6.44 -15.52
C GLU A 495 12.66 -6.36 -14.03
N PHE A 496 13.91 -6.64 -13.68
CA PHE A 496 14.41 -6.51 -12.30
C PHE A 496 15.59 -5.53 -12.26
N PRO A 497 15.33 -4.21 -12.14
CA PRO A 497 16.39 -3.21 -12.11
C PRO A 497 17.35 -3.40 -10.94
N GLY A 498 18.65 -3.60 -11.23
CA GLY A 498 19.64 -3.91 -10.18
C GLY A 498 19.71 -5.39 -9.81
N TYR A 499 19.09 -6.28 -10.59
CA TYR A 499 19.17 -7.72 -10.40
C TYR A 499 20.60 -8.20 -10.13
N ASN A 500 20.78 -8.86 -8.98
CA ASN A 500 22.03 -9.53 -8.60
C ASN A 500 23.26 -8.59 -8.61
N THR A 501 23.16 -7.43 -7.96
CA THR A 501 24.21 -6.40 -7.93
C THR A 501 24.78 -6.09 -6.54
N MET A 502 24.10 -6.51 -5.47
CA MET A 502 24.43 -6.10 -4.10
C MET A 502 24.90 -7.27 -3.25
N ASP A 503 26.11 -7.17 -2.71
CA ASP A 503 26.56 -8.07 -1.65
C ASP A 503 25.89 -7.70 -0.32
N PRO A 504 25.47 -8.67 0.51
CA PRO A 504 24.90 -8.37 1.82
C PRO A 504 25.87 -7.58 2.71
N TYR A 505 25.35 -6.62 3.46
CA TYR A 505 26.10 -5.82 4.44
C TYR A 505 25.29 -5.62 5.73
N SER A 506 25.95 -5.15 6.80
CA SER A 506 25.31 -4.94 8.10
C SER A 506 24.29 -3.79 8.05
N HIS A 507 23.13 -3.94 8.69
CA HIS A 507 22.05 -2.95 8.71
C HIS A 507 21.53 -2.58 7.32
N MET A 508 21.50 -3.56 6.41
CA MET A 508 21.06 -3.40 5.04
C MET A 508 19.57 -3.05 4.95
N ASN A 509 19.26 -2.01 4.17
CA ASN A 509 17.91 -1.47 3.93
C ASN A 509 17.18 -0.95 5.19
N GLU A 510 17.91 -0.50 6.22
CA GLU A 510 17.29 0.14 7.39
C GLU A 510 17.22 1.67 7.26
N GLN A 511 17.96 2.28 6.31
CA GLN A 511 18.09 3.74 6.14
C GLN A 511 18.23 4.16 4.67
N CYS A 512 17.68 3.39 3.74
CA CYS A 512 17.89 3.59 2.30
C CYS A 512 16.75 4.41 1.66
N PRO A 513 17.02 5.65 1.20
CA PRO A 513 16.02 6.44 0.49
C PRO A 513 15.70 5.78 -0.86
N SER A 514 14.44 5.81 -1.28
CA SER A 514 14.00 5.22 -2.54
C SER A 514 12.85 6.02 -3.13
N LEU A 515 13.11 6.78 -4.19
CA LEU A 515 12.08 7.59 -4.87
C LEU A 515 11.96 7.30 -6.36
N PRO A 516 10.72 7.24 -6.89
CA PRO A 516 10.48 7.20 -8.32
C PRO A 516 10.98 8.45 -9.04
N PRO A 517 11.15 8.38 -10.38
CA PRO A 517 10.97 7.18 -11.21
C PRO A 517 12.22 6.30 -11.25
N LYS A 518 13.37 6.78 -10.77
CA LYS A 518 14.65 6.07 -10.96
C LYS A 518 15.01 5.13 -9.81
N TYR A 519 14.49 5.39 -8.61
CA TYR A 519 14.81 4.62 -7.40
C TYR A 519 16.32 4.48 -7.18
N ASN A 520 17.05 5.56 -7.46
CA ASN A 520 18.48 5.64 -7.22
C ASN A 520 18.74 5.68 -5.72
N ARG A 521 19.71 4.89 -5.28
CA ARG A 521 20.10 4.79 -3.88
C ARG A 521 21.56 5.23 -3.70
N PRO A 522 21.93 5.80 -2.53
CA PRO A 522 23.33 6.09 -2.17
C PRO A 522 24.19 4.82 -2.16
N GLU A 523 25.52 4.97 -2.14
CA GLU A 523 26.41 3.80 -1.95
C GLU A 523 26.13 3.10 -0.61
N ASN A 524 26.13 1.77 -0.63
CA ASN A 524 25.65 0.91 0.48
C ASN A 524 24.15 1.06 0.75
N CYS A 525 23.42 1.37 -0.31
CA CYS A 525 22.01 1.14 -0.59
C CYS A 525 21.94 0.79 -2.10
#